data_AF-A0A972AJ70-F1
#
_entry.id   AF-A0A972AJ70-F1
#
_cell.length_a   1.000
_cell.length_b   1.000
_cell.length_c   1.000
_cell.angle_alpha   90.00
_cell.angle_beta   90.00
_cell.angle_gamma   90.00
#
_symmetry.space_group_name_H-M   'P 1'
#
loop_
_entity.id
_entity.type
_entity.pdbx_description
1 polymer ?
#
loop_
_entity_poly.entity_id
_entity_poly.type
_entity_poly.pdbx_seq_one_letter_code
_entity_poly.pdbx_strand_id
1 'polypeptide(L)'
;MKLGITDLKNKQPWQDKGYQLPAFDINKVKQNTLKDPIWLHFGAGNIFRAFPAALQQTLLDKGLSDKGIIVCESYDEEIIEKAYTPFDNLSLLVTLKADGTTDKKVIASIVHAITATGNMAELTKIFTTPSLQMVSFTIT
;
A
#
# COMPACT_ATOMS: atom_id res chain seq x y z
N MET A 1 6.57 -0.97 19.63
CA MET A 1 6.55 -0.39 18.28
C MET A 1 5.27 -0.84 17.64
N LYS A 2 4.36 0.08 17.33
CA LYS A 2 3.14 -0.23 16.56
C LYS A 2 3.38 0.21 15.12
N LEU A 3 2.94 -0.58 14.14
CA LEU A 3 3.01 -0.14 12.75
C LEU A 3 1.97 0.96 12.52
N GLY A 4 2.42 2.15 12.15
CA GLY A 4 1.58 3.32 11.92
C GLY A 4 2.42 4.51 11.44
N ILE A 5 1.82 5.42 10.66
CA ILE A 5 2.53 6.55 10.05
C ILE A 5 3.17 7.43 11.13
N THR A 6 2.49 7.62 12.26
CA THR A 6 3.01 8.40 13.40
C THR A 6 4.23 7.73 14.03
N ASP A 7 4.20 6.42 14.27
CA ASP A 7 5.32 5.66 14.83
C ASP A 7 6.55 5.63 13.91
N LEU A 8 6.35 5.68 12.59
CA LEU A 8 7.44 5.72 11.60
C LEU A 8 8.21 7.05 11.56
N LYS A 9 7.68 8.12 12.20
CA LYS A 9 8.41 9.39 12.33
C LYS A 9 9.70 9.23 13.14
N ASN A 10 9.67 8.36 14.15
CA ASN A 10 10.88 7.98 14.89
C ASN A 10 11.52 6.76 14.21
N LYS A 11 12.45 7.01 13.28
CA LYS A 11 13.02 5.97 12.41
C LYS A 11 14.00 5.03 13.13
N GLN A 12 14.76 5.53 14.11
CA GLN A 12 15.89 4.82 14.72
C GLN A 12 15.52 3.43 15.26
N PRO A 13 14.44 3.25 16.06
CA PRO A 13 14.12 1.93 16.63
C PRO A 13 13.76 0.87 15.59
N TRP A 14 13.28 1.30 14.42
CA TRP A 14 12.97 0.41 13.30
C TRP A 14 14.24 0.04 12.55
N GLN A 15 15.10 1.03 12.28
CA GLN A 15 16.37 0.82 11.57
C GLN A 15 17.32 -0.08 12.38
N ASP A 16 17.40 0.10 13.70
CA ASP A 16 18.19 -0.75 14.62
C ASP A 16 17.75 -2.22 14.58
N LYS A 17 16.49 -2.49 14.21
CA LYS A 17 15.93 -3.85 14.07
C LYS A 17 15.93 -4.37 12.63
N GLY A 18 16.60 -3.64 11.73
CA GLY A 18 16.78 -4.01 10.33
C GLY A 18 15.56 -3.76 9.44
N TYR A 19 14.60 -2.92 9.86
CA TYR A 19 13.46 -2.57 9.01
C TYR A 19 13.85 -1.52 7.98
N GLN A 20 13.64 -1.83 6.71
CA GLN A 20 13.71 -0.87 5.62
C GLN A 20 12.44 -0.01 5.64
N LEU A 21 12.62 1.31 5.77
CA LEU A 21 11.53 2.28 5.85
C LEU A 21 11.34 3.01 4.50
N PRO A 22 10.14 3.55 4.23
CA PRO A 22 9.91 4.36 3.04
C PRO A 22 10.87 5.54 2.92
N ALA A 23 11.39 5.76 1.72
CA ALA A 23 12.30 6.87 1.39
C ALA A 23 11.57 8.12 0.88
N PHE A 24 10.24 8.14 0.97
CA PHE A 24 9.36 9.21 0.52
C PHE A 24 8.44 9.73 1.63
N ASP A 25 7.80 10.88 1.39
CA ASP A 25 6.75 11.42 2.25
C ASP A 25 5.41 10.72 1.95
N ILE A 26 4.99 9.85 2.88
CA ILE A 26 3.76 9.05 2.77
C ILE A 26 2.52 9.94 2.62
N ASN A 27 2.45 11.06 3.33
CA ASN A 27 1.30 11.96 3.28
C ASN A 27 1.23 12.69 1.94
N LYS A 28 2.38 13.12 1.41
CA LYS A 28 2.46 13.73 0.08
C LYS A 28 2.04 12.76 -1.01
N VAL A 29 2.54 11.52 -0.98
CA VAL A 29 2.15 10.48 -1.94
C VAL A 29 0.66 10.16 -1.85
N LYS A 30 0.11 10.07 -0.64
CA LYS A 30 -1.34 9.89 -0.43
C LYS A 30 -2.15 11.03 -1.05
N GLN A 31 -1.78 12.29 -0.80
CA GLN A 31 -2.46 13.45 -1.39
C GLN A 31 -2.39 13.43 -2.92
N ASN A 32 -1.21 13.20 -3.49
CA ASN A 32 -1.02 13.12 -4.93
C ASN A 32 -1.87 12.02 -5.58
N THR A 33 -1.97 10.86 -4.92
CA THR A 33 -2.73 9.71 -5.43
C THR A 33 -4.24 9.94 -5.35
N LEU A 34 -4.74 10.53 -4.26
CA LEU A 34 -6.17 10.78 -4.12
C LEU A 34 -6.66 11.92 -5.02
N LYS A 35 -5.76 12.85 -5.37
CA LYS A 35 -6.04 13.91 -6.33
C LYS A 35 -6.14 13.36 -7.76
N ASP A 36 -5.13 12.61 -8.19
CA ASP A 36 -4.98 12.12 -9.57
C ASP A 36 -4.58 10.63 -9.55
N PRO A 37 -5.49 9.70 -9.22
CA PRO A 37 -5.17 8.28 -9.10
C PRO A 37 -4.66 7.71 -10.43
N ILE A 38 -3.58 6.93 -10.38
CA ILE A 38 -3.01 6.26 -11.56
C ILE A 38 -3.22 4.74 -11.54
N TRP A 39 -3.46 4.16 -10.36
CA TRP A 39 -3.53 2.71 -10.18
C TRP A 39 -4.60 2.31 -9.16
N LEU A 40 -5.60 1.56 -9.64
CA LEU A 40 -6.59 0.84 -8.84
C LEU A 40 -6.29 -0.69 -8.87
N HIS A 41 -6.31 -1.35 -7.72
CA HIS A 41 -6.15 -2.80 -7.63
C HIS A 41 -7.37 -3.45 -6.98
N PHE A 42 -7.80 -4.60 -7.49
CA PHE A 42 -8.88 -5.42 -6.91
C PHE A 42 -8.31 -6.69 -6.29
N GLY A 43 -8.70 -6.95 -5.03
CA GLY A 43 -8.21 -8.05 -4.21
C GLY A 43 -7.07 -7.61 -3.31
N ALA A 44 -7.37 -7.39 -2.03
CA ALA A 44 -6.47 -6.79 -1.05
C ALA A 44 -5.59 -7.83 -0.31
N GLY A 45 -5.37 -9.00 -0.93
CA GLY A 45 -4.74 -10.16 -0.31
C GLY A 45 -3.22 -10.08 -0.17
N ASN A 46 -2.63 -11.22 0.23
CA ASN A 46 -1.19 -11.32 0.49
C ASN A 46 -0.33 -11.18 -0.77
N ILE A 47 -0.75 -11.77 -1.90
CA ILE A 47 0.01 -11.69 -3.16
C ILE A 47 0.11 -10.23 -3.62
N PHE A 48 -0.99 -9.47 -3.58
CA PHE A 48 -1.00 -8.05 -3.87
C PHE A 48 0.02 -7.28 -3.01
N ARG A 49 -0.04 -7.45 -1.68
CA ARG A 49 0.84 -6.75 -0.74
C ARG A 49 2.31 -7.11 -0.91
N ALA A 50 2.61 -8.38 -1.19
CA ALA A 50 3.98 -8.87 -1.30
C ALA A 50 4.64 -8.55 -2.65
N PHE A 51 3.87 -8.39 -3.73
CA PHE A 51 4.39 -8.23 -5.09
C PHE A 51 4.02 -6.87 -5.71
N PRO A 52 2.79 -6.61 -6.26
CA PRO A 52 2.44 -5.30 -6.82
C PRO A 52 2.71 -4.11 -5.89
N ALA A 53 2.29 -4.18 -4.62
CA ALA A 53 2.51 -3.08 -3.68
C ALA A 53 4.00 -2.88 -3.37
N ALA A 54 4.77 -3.96 -3.26
CA ALA A 54 6.23 -3.91 -3.06
C ALA A 54 6.99 -3.34 -4.28
N LEU A 55 6.50 -3.60 -5.49
CA LEU A 55 7.01 -2.97 -6.71
C LEU A 55 6.76 -1.46 -6.67
N GLN A 56 5.53 -1.03 -6.40
CA GLN A 56 5.21 0.39 -6.32
C GLN A 56 5.97 1.10 -5.21
N GLN A 57 6.17 0.44 -4.07
CA GLN A 57 7.03 0.93 -2.98
C GLN A 57 8.45 1.22 -3.51
N THR A 58 9.02 0.31 -4.30
CA THR A 58 10.35 0.49 -4.88
C THR A 58 10.41 1.64 -5.89
N LEU A 59 9.35 1.86 -6.68
CA LEU A 59 9.28 3.00 -7.60
C LEU A 59 9.20 4.33 -6.84
N LEU A 60 8.38 4.40 -5.79
CA LEU A 60 8.27 5.56 -4.91
C LEU A 60 9.59 5.85 -4.19
N ASP A 61 10.24 4.82 -3.64
CA ASP A 61 11.54 4.96 -2.95
C ASP A 61 12.64 5.49 -3.87
N LYS A 62 12.56 5.18 -5.18
CA LYS A 62 13.48 5.69 -6.22
C LYS A 62 13.07 7.04 -6.80
N GLY A 63 11.94 7.61 -6.38
CA GLY A 63 11.39 8.85 -6.95
C GLY A 63 10.90 8.70 -8.41
N LEU A 64 10.68 7.47 -8.87
CA LEU A 64 10.18 7.17 -10.23
C LEU A 64 8.66 7.26 -10.33
N SER A 65 7.98 7.38 -9.20
CA SER A 65 6.56 7.71 -9.07
C SER A 65 6.37 8.66 -7.89
N ASP A 66 5.30 9.43 -7.93
CA ASP A 66 4.84 10.27 -6.82
C ASP A 66 3.46 9.85 -6.30
N LYS A 67 2.94 8.70 -6.76
CA LYS A 67 1.61 8.16 -6.47
C LYS A 67 1.68 6.69 -6.05
N GLY A 68 0.82 6.29 -5.12
CA GLY A 68 0.65 4.93 -4.66
C GLY A 68 -0.49 4.20 -5.36
N ILE A 69 -1.01 3.19 -4.69
CA ILE A 69 -2.10 2.31 -5.14
C ILE A 69 -3.33 2.54 -4.27
N ILE A 70 -4.49 2.62 -4.91
CA ILE A 70 -5.79 2.45 -4.26
C ILE A 70 -6.17 0.97 -4.41
N VAL A 71 -6.50 0.29 -3.32
CA VAL A 71 -6.96 -1.10 -3.34
C VAL A 71 -8.43 -1.20 -3.01
N CYS A 72 -9.16 -2.03 -3.74
CA CYS A 72 -10.56 -2.36 -3.54
C CYS A 72 -10.68 -3.85 -3.19
N GLU A 73 -11.42 -4.16 -2.13
CA GLU A 73 -11.79 -5.52 -1.76
C GLU A 73 -13.29 -5.73 -1.97
N SER A 74 -13.68 -6.86 -2.55
CA SER A 74 -15.09 -7.16 -2.89
C SER A 74 -15.59 -8.48 -2.32
N TYR A 75 -14.72 -9.27 -1.69
CA TYR A 75 -15.06 -10.58 -1.12
C TYR A 75 -14.81 -10.61 0.39
N ASP A 76 -13.57 -10.44 0.84
CA ASP A 76 -13.21 -10.43 2.27
C ASP A 76 -13.12 -9.01 2.81
N GLU A 77 -14.26 -8.32 2.90
CA GLU A 77 -14.30 -6.90 3.30
C GLU A 77 -13.71 -6.65 4.70
N GLU A 78 -13.75 -7.64 5.59
CA GLU A 78 -13.15 -7.56 6.93
C GLU A 78 -11.64 -7.33 6.88
N ILE A 79 -10.96 -7.71 5.79
CA ILE A 79 -9.52 -7.47 5.65
C ILE A 79 -9.20 -5.97 5.72
N ILE A 80 -10.08 -5.10 5.19
CA ILE A 80 -9.90 -3.65 5.23
C ILE A 80 -9.94 -3.16 6.68
N GLU A 81 -10.92 -3.62 7.45
CA GLU A 81 -11.10 -3.21 8.85
C GLU A 81 -10.04 -3.80 9.79
N LYS A 82 -9.58 -5.03 9.53
CA LYS A 82 -8.68 -5.77 10.43
C LYS A 82 -7.20 -5.60 10.08
N ALA A 83 -6.86 -5.48 8.80
CA ALA A 83 -5.47 -5.52 8.33
C ALA A 83 -4.98 -4.22 7.65
N TYR A 84 -5.87 -3.33 7.23
CA TYR A 84 -5.48 -2.06 6.58
C TYR A 84 -5.68 -0.86 7.51
N THR A 85 -6.93 -0.60 7.89
CA THR A 85 -7.33 0.57 8.69
C THR A 85 -6.54 0.71 10.00
N PRO A 86 -6.32 -0.34 10.81
CA PRO A 86 -5.63 -0.20 12.10
C PRO A 86 -4.15 0.17 11.99
N PHE A 87 -3.58 0.06 10.79
CA PHE A 87 -2.16 0.23 10.48
C PHE A 87 -1.92 1.30 9.41
N ASP A 88 -2.86 2.23 9.20
CA ASP A 88 -2.75 3.31 8.21
C ASP A 88 -2.47 2.81 6.77
N ASN A 89 -3.01 1.64 6.39
CA ASN A 89 -2.74 0.93 5.13
C ASN A 89 -1.29 0.46 4.94
N LEU A 90 -0.46 0.54 5.98
CA LEU A 90 0.89 0.01 5.96
C LEU A 90 0.86 -1.51 6.10
N SER A 91 1.84 -2.17 5.50
CA SER A 91 2.10 -3.59 5.77
C SER A 91 3.59 -3.86 5.94
N LEU A 92 3.91 -4.98 6.59
CA LEU A 92 5.27 -5.45 6.74
C LEU A 92 5.52 -6.61 5.79
N LEU A 93 6.41 -6.42 4.83
CA LEU A 93 6.92 -7.48 3.98
C LEU A 93 8.15 -8.10 4.65
N VAL A 94 8.06 -9.40 4.93
CA VAL A 94 9.14 -10.20 5.50
C VAL A 94 9.55 -11.26 4.48
N THR A 95 10.79 -11.20 3.99
CA THR A 95 11.31 -12.16 3.02
C THR A 95 12.30 -13.08 3.69
N LEU A 96 11.95 -14.37 3.80
CA LEU A 96 12.87 -15.42 4.22
C LEU A 96 13.69 -15.89 3.01
N LYS A 97 15.01 -15.78 3.10
CA LYS A 97 15.94 -16.21 2.04
C LYS A 97 16.37 -17.65 2.23
N ALA A 98 16.91 -18.26 1.17
CA ALA A 98 17.41 -19.63 1.18
C ALA A 98 18.57 -19.86 2.18
N ASP A 99 19.33 -18.81 2.51
CA ASP A 99 20.41 -18.84 3.50
C ASP A 99 19.91 -18.69 4.95
N GLY A 100 18.59 -18.65 5.17
CA GLY A 100 17.96 -18.49 6.47
C GLY A 100 17.92 -17.06 6.99
N THR A 101 18.47 -16.08 6.26
CA THR A 101 18.36 -14.67 6.63
C THR A 101 16.98 -14.10 6.28
N THR A 102 16.64 -12.96 6.88
CA THR A 102 15.34 -12.33 6.69
C THR A 102 15.49 -10.84 6.37
N ASP A 103 14.88 -10.40 5.28
CA ASP A 103 14.69 -8.98 4.99
C ASP A 103 13.33 -8.51 5.51
N LYS A 104 13.28 -7.28 6.04
CA LYS A 104 12.06 -6.67 6.54
C LYS A 104 11.88 -5.31 5.88
N LYS A 105 10.79 -5.12 5.17
CA LYS A 105 10.47 -3.87 4.50
C LYS A 105 9.06 -3.41 4.86
N VAL A 106 8.94 -2.15 5.26
CA VAL A 106 7.65 -1.50 5.43
C VAL A 106 7.13 -1.07 4.06
N ILE A 107 5.93 -1.53 3.72
CA ILE A 107 5.21 -1.15 2.51
C ILE A 107 4.22 -0.04 2.87
N ALA A 108 4.39 1.12 2.24
CA ALA A 108 3.57 2.31 2.39
C ALA A 108 3.03 2.83 1.05
N SER A 109 3.13 2.02 -0.01
CA SER A 109 2.64 2.34 -1.36
C SER A 109 1.13 2.21 -1.49
N ILE A 110 0.44 1.55 -0.54
CA ILE A 110 -1.01 1.46 -0.50
C ILE A 110 -1.51 2.65 0.30
N VAL A 111 -2.19 3.57 -0.37
CA VAL A 111 -2.55 4.87 0.25
C VAL A 111 -4.01 4.94 0.64
N HIS A 112 -4.83 4.10 0.02
CA HIS A 112 -6.25 3.99 0.30
C HIS A 112 -6.72 2.55 0.04
N ALA A 113 -7.54 2.04 0.96
CA ALA A 113 -8.13 0.71 0.88
C ALA A 113 -9.63 0.86 1.13
N ILE A 114 -10.45 0.35 0.22
CA ILE A 114 -11.91 0.48 0.24
C ILE A 114 -12.58 -0.85 -0.03
N THR A 115 -13.80 -1.01 0.44
CA THR A 115 -14.68 -2.13 0.07
C THR A 115 -15.48 -1.76 -1.17
N ALA A 116 -15.80 -2.74 -2.02
CA ALA A 116 -16.66 -2.49 -3.17
C ALA A 116 -18.09 -2.15 -2.72
N THR A 117 -18.61 -2.87 -1.73
CA THR A 117 -19.91 -2.61 -1.13
C THR A 117 -19.92 -1.24 -0.46
N GLY A 118 -20.88 -0.40 -0.84
CA GLY A 118 -21.04 0.96 -0.28
C GLY A 118 -20.18 2.05 -0.94
N ASN A 119 -19.16 1.71 -1.74
CA ASN A 119 -18.25 2.70 -2.34
C ASN A 119 -18.33 2.77 -3.88
N MET A 120 -19.43 2.30 -4.49
CA MET A 120 -19.61 2.32 -5.95
C MET A 120 -19.49 3.72 -6.58
N ALA A 121 -19.92 4.76 -5.88
CA ALA A 121 -19.78 6.14 -6.36
C ALA A 121 -18.30 6.59 -6.43
N GLU A 122 -17.51 6.24 -5.41
CA GLU A 122 -16.08 6.51 -5.38
C GLU A 122 -15.33 5.69 -6.43
N LEU A 123 -15.65 4.40 -6.56
CA LEU A 123 -15.09 3.55 -7.61
C LEU A 123 -15.39 4.13 -8.99
N THR A 124 -16.64 4.51 -9.28
CA THR A 124 -17.03 5.11 -10.55
C THR A 124 -16.22 6.38 -10.83
N LYS A 125 -16.01 7.23 -9.81
CA LYS A 125 -15.17 8.42 -9.94
C LYS A 125 -13.71 8.07 -10.27
N ILE A 126 -13.12 7.09 -9.58
CA ILE A 126 -11.75 6.63 -9.87
C ILE A 126 -11.65 6.12 -11.31
N PHE A 127 -12.58 5.24 -11.73
CA PHE A 127 -12.60 4.65 -13.08
C PHE A 127 -12.74 5.67 -14.21
N THR A 128 -13.42 6.78 -13.96
CA THR A 128 -13.67 7.84 -14.95
C THR A 128 -12.66 8.98 -14.89
N THR A 129 -11.72 8.94 -13.94
CA THR A 129 -10.68 9.97 -13.83
C THR A 129 -9.66 9.81 -14.97
N PRO A 130 -9.35 10.86 -15.75
CA PRO A 130 -8.42 10.78 -16.87
C PRO A 130 -6.98 10.36 -16.51
N SER A 131 -6.58 10.53 -15.24
CA SER A 131 -5.27 10.14 -14.75
C SER A 131 -5.13 8.63 -14.54
N LEU A 132 -6.23 7.87 -14.50
CA LEU A 132 -6.18 6.43 -14.23
C LEU A 132 -5.48 5.73 -15.41
N GLN A 133 -4.38 5.04 -15.12
CA GLN A 133 -3.55 4.38 -16.12
C GLN A 133 -3.67 2.86 -16.07
N MET A 134 -3.93 2.29 -14.89
CA MET A 134 -3.95 0.85 -14.71
C MET A 134 -5.02 0.40 -13.70
N VAL A 135 -5.71 -0.68 -14.07
CA VAL A 135 -6.53 -1.50 -13.18
C VAL A 135 -5.99 -2.91 -13.19
N SER A 136 -5.81 -3.52 -12.03
CA SER A 136 -5.18 -4.85 -11.88
C SER A 136 -5.89 -5.68 -10.82
N PHE A 137 -5.69 -7.00 -10.83
CA PHE A 137 -6.53 -7.95 -10.10
C PHE A 137 -5.71 -9.08 -9.49
N THR A 138 -6.01 -9.45 -8.25
CA THR A 138 -5.71 -10.75 -7.64
C THR A 138 -6.95 -11.25 -6.91
N ILE A 139 -7.81 -12.00 -7.63
CA ILE A 139 -9.22 -12.21 -7.24
C ILE A 139 -9.66 -13.69 -7.21
N THR A 140 -8.71 -14.63 -7.12
CA THR A 140 -9.00 -16.08 -7.05
C THR A 140 -9.53 -16.51 -5.69
#